data_AF-A0A7Y6BV26-F1
#
_entry.id   AF-A0A7Y6BV26-F1
#
_cell.length_a   1.000
_cell.length_b   1.000
_cell.length_c   1.000
_cell.angle_alpha   90.00
_cell.angle_beta   90.00
_cell.angle_gamma   90.00
#
_symmetry.space_group_name_H-M   'P 1'
#
loop_
_entity.id
_entity.type
_entity.pdbx_description
1 polymer ?
#
loop_
_entity_poly.entity_id
_entity_poly.type
_entity_poly.pdbx_seq_one_letter_code
_entity_poly.pdbx_strand_id
1 'polypeptide(L)'
;MTSMTSIEQTLDYTMFRCELREKQRLVLWMLLVGKEQKEISQSLHMSEEAIKKHQRIIYRKLGIKGKAQLSKWVLEQISSTITAPQPLTKEEFFRDFQNA
;
A
#
# COMPACT_ATOMS: atom_id res chain seq x y z
N MET A 1 14.70 -3.80 -14.36
CA MET A 1 14.54 -4.14 -12.91
C MET A 1 14.25 -2.85 -12.13
N THR A 2 13.15 -2.15 -12.42
CA THR A 2 13.03 -0.72 -12.04
C THR A 2 11.63 -0.27 -11.60
N SER A 3 10.68 -1.20 -11.42
CA SER A 3 9.29 -0.83 -11.04
C SER A 3 8.95 -1.11 -9.57
N MET A 4 9.58 -2.08 -8.90
CA MET A 4 9.27 -2.38 -7.48
C MET A 4 9.69 -1.26 -6.53
N THR A 5 10.74 -0.51 -6.87
CA THR A 5 11.27 0.58 -6.03
C THR A 5 10.33 1.78 -5.91
N SER A 6 9.52 2.07 -6.94
CA SER A 6 8.68 3.27 -6.95
C SER A 6 7.45 3.16 -6.01
N ILE A 7 6.86 1.96 -5.92
CA ILE A 7 5.73 1.69 -5.01
C ILE A 7 6.19 1.73 -3.56
N GLU A 8 7.30 1.05 -3.25
CA GLU A 8 7.90 1.04 -1.91
C GLU A 8 8.25 2.46 -1.45
N GLN A 9 8.89 3.27 -2.30
CA GLN A 9 9.23 4.66 -1.98
C GLN A 9 8.00 5.54 -1.74
N THR A 10 6.96 5.40 -2.55
CA THR A 10 5.70 6.15 -2.40
C THR A 10 5.02 5.79 -1.08
N LEU A 11 4.99 4.51 -0.76
CA LEU A 11 4.41 4.03 0.49
C LEU A 11 5.25 4.46 1.70
N ASP A 12 6.57 4.40 1.64
CA ASP A 12 7.43 4.86 2.73
C ASP A 12 7.24 6.35 3.02
N TYR A 13 7.19 7.19 1.99
CA TYR A 13 6.92 8.62 2.15
C TYR A 13 5.56 8.89 2.80
N THR A 14 4.51 8.21 2.35
CA THR A 14 3.16 8.37 2.91
C THR A 14 3.05 7.82 4.33
N MET A 15 3.68 6.68 4.62
CA MET A 15 3.78 6.13 5.97
C MET A 15 4.51 7.08 6.94
N PHE A 16 5.54 7.77 6.46
CA PHE A 16 6.25 8.79 7.23
C PHE A 16 5.35 9.99 7.53
N ARG A 17 4.59 10.48 6.56
CA ARG A 17 3.63 11.58 6.75
C ARG A 17 2.51 11.26 7.74
N CYS A 18 2.11 9.99 7.84
CA CYS A 18 1.13 9.53 8.84
C CYS A 18 1.76 9.20 10.21
N GLU A 19 3.06 9.49 10.39
CA GLU A 19 3.83 9.25 11.61
C GLU A 19 3.77 7.78 12.10
N LEU A 20 3.74 6.82 11.17
CA LEU A 20 3.79 5.41 11.56
C LEU A 20 5.16 5.09 12.13
N ARG A 21 5.20 4.53 13.34
CA ARG A 21 6.44 4.03 13.95
C ARG A 21 6.95 2.82 13.19
N GLU A 22 8.23 2.50 13.34
CA GLU A 22 8.90 1.39 12.66
C GLU A 22 8.10 0.07 12.70
N LYS A 23 7.70 -0.39 13.89
CA LYS A 23 6.87 -1.62 14.02
C LYS A 23 5.52 -1.50 13.32
N GLN A 24 4.92 -0.31 13.27
CA GLN A 24 3.65 -0.08 12.57
C GLN A 24 3.84 -0.14 11.06
N ARG A 25 4.96 0.38 10.53
CA ARG A 25 5.31 0.28 9.11
C ARG A 25 5.51 -1.18 8.69
N LEU A 26 6.23 -1.97 9.50
CA LEU A 26 6.42 -3.41 9.24
C LEU A 26 5.09 -4.18 9.25
N VAL A 27 4.21 -3.93 10.23
CA VAL A 27 2.88 -4.53 10.27
C VAL A 27 2.06 -4.14 9.05
N LEU A 28 2.08 -2.85 8.67
CA LEU A 28 1.37 -2.37 7.50
C LEU A 28 1.89 -3.04 6.22
N TRP A 29 3.20 -3.16 6.04
CA TRP A 29 3.80 -3.84 4.90
C TRP A 29 3.30 -5.29 4.76
N MET A 30 3.31 -6.04 5.86
CA MET A 30 2.83 -7.42 5.84
C MET A 30 1.32 -7.52 5.53
N LEU A 31 0.52 -6.56 6.02
CA LEU A 31 -0.90 -6.48 5.66
C LEU A 31 -1.11 -6.23 4.16
N LEU A 32 -0.25 -5.43 3.52
CA LEU A 32 -0.30 -5.15 2.08
C LEU A 32 0.11 -6.34 1.23
N VAL A 33 1.09 -7.12 1.68
CA VAL A 33 1.47 -8.40 1.06
C VAL A 33 0.39 -9.48 1.26
N GLY A 34 -0.64 -9.19 2.07
CA GLY A 34 -1.80 -10.05 2.24
C GLY A 34 -1.68 -11.04 3.40
N LYS A 35 -0.64 -10.92 4.24
CA LYS A 35 -0.40 -11.81 5.37
C LYS A 35 -1.51 -11.72 6.42
N GLU A 36 -1.85 -12.87 7.00
CA GLU A 36 -2.77 -12.97 8.12
C GLU A 36 -2.11 -12.63 9.46
N GLN A 37 -2.90 -12.26 10.47
CA GLN A 37 -2.40 -11.83 11.77
C GLN A 37 -1.45 -12.87 12.41
N LYS A 38 -1.74 -14.17 12.24
CA LYS A 38 -0.90 -15.27 12.70
C LYS A 38 0.46 -15.30 12.01
N GLU A 39 0.49 -15.12 10.69
CA GLU A 39 1.75 -15.08 9.92
C GLU A 39 2.58 -13.85 10.29
N ILE A 40 1.92 -12.70 10.51
CA ILE A 40 2.58 -11.46 10.95
C ILE A 40 3.16 -11.63 12.35
N SER A 41 2.39 -12.24 13.25
CA SER A 41 2.81 -12.56 14.62
C SER A 41 4.09 -13.39 14.63
N GLN A 42 4.13 -14.45 13.81
CA GLN A 42 5.31 -15.31 13.66
C GLN A 42 6.50 -14.55 13.06
N SER A 43 6.26 -13.75 12.01
CA SER A 43 7.33 -13.05 11.30
C SER A 43 7.96 -11.91 12.09
N LEU A 44 7.17 -11.23 12.94
CA LEU A 44 7.63 -10.08 13.73
C LEU A 44 7.96 -10.45 15.18
N HIS A 45 7.76 -11.71 15.58
CA HIS A 45 7.89 -12.20 16.96
C HIS A 45 7.06 -11.38 17.95
N MET A 46 5.79 -11.15 17.62
CA MET A 46 4.84 -10.37 18.43
C MET A 46 3.58 -11.19 18.68
N SER A 47 2.86 -10.95 19.78
CA SER A 47 1.56 -11.60 19.99
C SER A 47 0.52 -11.13 18.98
N GLU A 48 -0.44 -11.98 18.61
CA GLU A 48 -1.55 -11.60 17.72
C GLU A 48 -2.32 -10.39 18.26
N GLU A 49 -2.49 -10.29 19.58
CA GLU A 49 -3.11 -9.13 20.23
C GLU A 49 -2.31 -7.83 20.03
N ALA A 50 -0.97 -7.91 20.05
CA ALA A 50 -0.13 -6.77 19.71
C ALA A 50 -0.31 -6.38 18.23
N ILE A 51 -0.40 -7.35 17.32
CA ILE A 51 -0.69 -7.09 15.90
C ILE A 51 -2.05 -6.41 15.73
N LYS A 52 -3.10 -6.89 16.38
CA LYS A 52 -4.44 -6.24 16.38
C LYS A 52 -4.37 -4.80 16.89
N LYS A 53 -3.62 -4.55 17.96
CA LYS A 53 -3.40 -3.20 18.50
C LYS A 53 -2.69 -2.30 17.48
N HIS A 54 -1.62 -2.79 16.84
CA HIS A 54 -0.93 -2.06 15.79
C HIS A 54 -1.84 -1.75 14.61
N GLN A 55 -2.61 -2.74 14.14
CA GLN A 55 -3.58 -2.60 13.06
C GLN A 55 -4.63 -1.53 13.36
N ARG A 56 -5.18 -1.50 14.58
CA ARG A 56 -6.12 -0.45 15.02
C ARG A 56 -5.49 0.93 15.01
N ILE A 57 -4.25 1.07 15.48
CA ILE A 57 -3.54 2.35 15.48
C ILE A 57 -3.24 2.81 14.05
N ILE A 58 -2.80 1.91 13.18
CA ILE A 58 -2.55 2.18 11.76
C ILE A 58 -3.84 2.68 11.10
N TYR A 59 -4.95 1.94 11.24
CA TYR A 59 -6.23 2.32 10.66
C TYR A 59 -6.71 3.68 11.16
N ARG A 60 -6.56 3.96 12.46
CA ARG A 60 -6.88 5.27 13.02
C ARG A 60 -6.02 6.38 12.43
N LYS A 61 -4.71 6.16 12.25
CA LYS A 61 -3.77 7.16 11.68
C LYS A 61 -4.00 7.40 10.19
N LEU A 62 -4.41 6.36 9.46
CA LEU A 62 -4.76 6.45 8.04
C LEU A 62 -6.20 6.94 7.81
N GLY A 63 -7.02 7.06 8.86
CA GLY A 63 -8.43 7.45 8.74
C GLY A 63 -9.33 6.39 8.10
N ILE A 64 -8.91 5.12 8.11
CA ILE A 64 -9.63 4.00 7.47
C ILE A 64 -10.24 3.05 8.51
N LYS A 65 -11.21 2.24 8.08
CA LYS A 65 -11.98 1.34 8.94
C LYS A 65 -11.65 -0.14 8.76
N GLY A 66 -10.83 -0.52 7.77
CA GLY A 66 -10.51 -1.94 7.55
C GLY A 66 -9.69 -2.24 6.29
N LYS A 67 -9.49 -3.54 6.04
CA LYS A 67 -8.61 -4.07 4.99
C LYS A 67 -9.03 -3.62 3.57
N ALA A 68 -10.34 -3.59 3.28
CA ALA A 68 -10.82 -3.11 1.99
C ALA A 68 -10.49 -1.63 1.73
N GLN A 69 -10.64 -0.78 2.74
CA GLN A 69 -10.25 0.63 2.65
C GLN A 69 -8.73 0.80 2.62
N LEU A 70 -7.97 -0.11 3.23
CA LEU A 70 -6.51 -0.10 3.13
C LEU A 70 -6.05 -0.31 1.68
N SER A 71 -6.61 -1.31 0.99
CA SER A 71 -6.31 -1.55 -0.43
C SER A 71 -6.65 -0.33 -1.29
N LYS A 72 -7.82 0.27 -1.05
CA LYS A 72 -8.22 1.52 -1.73
C LYS A 72 -7.24 2.66 -1.46
N TRP A 73 -6.86 2.87 -0.20
CA TRP A 73 -5.92 3.92 0.20
C TRP A 73 -4.58 3.78 -0.52
N VAL A 74 -4.05 2.56 -0.64
CA VAL A 74 -2.81 2.30 -1.40
C VAL A 74 -2.97 2.62 -2.88
N LEU A 75 -4.07 2.19 -3.51
CA LEU A 75 -4.35 2.52 -4.90
C LEU A 75 -4.45 4.03 -5.12
N GLU A 76 -5.07 4.76 -4.18
CA GLU A 76 -5.12 6.23 -4.21
C GLU A 76 -3.73 6.86 -4.06
N GLN A 77 -2.86 6.35 -3.18
CA GLN A 77 -1.49 6.86 -3.04
C GLN A 77 -0.67 6.63 -4.33
N ILE A 78 -0.73 5.42 -4.88
CA ILE A 78 -0.05 5.08 -6.14
C ILE A 78 -0.61 5.94 -7.28
N SER A 79 -1.94 6.04 -7.39
CA SER A 79 -2.60 6.83 -8.44
C SER A 79 -2.35 8.33 -8.31
N SER A 80 -2.21 8.88 -7.09
CA SER A 80 -1.90 10.30 -6.90
C SER A 80 -0.45 10.64 -7.29
N THR A 81 0.44 9.65 -7.24
CA THR A 81 1.80 9.75 -7.78
C THR A 81 1.79 9.68 -9.31
N ILE A 82 0.73 9.10 -9.91
CA ILE A 82 0.37 9.19 -11.33
C ILE A 82 -0.49 10.45 -11.56
N THR A 83 0.04 11.62 -11.18
CA THR A 83 -0.44 12.89 -11.75
C THR A 83 0.42 13.12 -13.01
N ALA A 84 0.06 12.68 -14.21
CA ALA A 84 -1.24 12.50 -14.82
C ALA A 84 -1.43 11.06 -15.33
N PRO A 85 -2.67 10.58 -15.53
CA PRO A 85 -2.88 9.64 -16.63
C PRO A 85 -2.24 10.29 -17.86
N GLN A 86 -1.22 9.69 -18.47
CA GLN A 86 -0.99 9.97 -19.88
C GLN A 86 -2.33 9.64 -20.54
N PRO A 87 -3.04 10.63 -21.11
CA PRO A 87 -4.20 10.28 -21.88
C PRO A 87 -3.66 9.37 -22.97
N LEU A 88 -4.02 8.09 -22.94
CA LEU A 88 -4.01 7.28 -24.14
C LEU A 88 -4.94 8.04 -25.08
N THR A 89 -4.34 8.88 -25.91
CA THR A 89 -5.08 9.49 -27.00
C THR A 89 -5.69 8.33 -27.78
N LYS A 90 -6.89 8.52 -28.34
CA LYS A 90 -7.51 7.48 -29.17
C LYS A 90 -6.50 6.92 -30.18
N GLU A 91 -5.66 7.79 -30.70
CA GLU A 91 -4.57 7.50 -31.63
C GLU A 91 -3.55 6.49 -31.09
N GLU A 92 -3.14 6.55 -29.82
CA GLU A 92 -2.22 5.60 -29.19
C GLU A 92 -2.88 4.25 -28.92
N PHE A 93 -4.13 4.25 -28.46
CA PHE A 93 -4.91 3.03 -28.23
C PHE A 93 -5.15 2.24 -29.53
N PHE A 94 -5.44 2.92 -30.64
CA PHE A 94 -5.61 2.28 -31.94
C PHE A 94 -4.30 1.76 -32.54
N ARG A 95 -3.16 2.37 -32.23
CA ARG A 95 -1.86 1.96 -32.76
C ARG A 95 -1.40 0.61 -32.18
N ASP A 96 -1.72 0.33 -30.93
CA ASP A 96 -1.40 -0.93 -30.27
C ASP A 96 -2.32 -2.09 -30.72
N PHE A 97 -3.57 -1.80 -31.07
CA PHE A 97 -4.51 -2.80 -31.59
C PHE A 97 -4.29 -3.17 -33.06
N GLN A 98 -3.60 -2.35 -33.85
CA GLN A 98 -3.31 -2.64 -35.27
C GLN A 98 -2.02 -3.43 -35.49
N ASN A 99 -1.21 -3.64 -34.45
CA ASN A 99 0.05 -4.39 -34.52
C ASN A 99 0.01 -5.73 -33.76
N ALA A 100 -1.18 -6.20 -33.39
CA ALA A 100 -1.43 -7.52 -32.78
C ALA A 100 -2.20 -8.41 -33.77
#